data_AF-A0A0G1D140-F1
#
_entry.id   AF-A0A0G1D140-F1
#
_cell.length_a   1.000
_cell.length_b   1.000
_cell.length_c   1.000
_cell.angle_alpha   90.00
_cell.angle_beta   90.00
_cell.angle_gamma   90.00
#
_symmetry.space_group_name_H-M   'P 1'
#
loop_
_entity.id
_entity.type
_entity.pdbx_description
1 polymer ?
#
loop_
_entity_poly.entity_id
_entity_poly.type
_entity_poly.pdbx_seq_one_letter_code
_entity_poly.pdbx_strand_id
1 'polypeptide(L)'
;MLDINYIRDNQESLKAAISNKQFDPAMVDKLIKIDDERRGLIKEVENLRHLANENIADLKGKPSEEQISTGREIKQKLQEVEPRLAETEKQFTELMYHPGG
;
A
#
# COMPACT_ATOMS: atom_id res chain seq x y z
N MET A 1 5.33 2.94 17.13
CA MET A 1 4.41 3.44 16.10
C MET A 1 3.01 3.48 16.72
N LEU A 2 2.27 4.57 16.59
CA LEU A 2 0.84 4.55 16.94
C LEU A 2 0.17 3.47 16.07
N ASP A 3 -0.72 2.70 16.67
CA ASP A 3 -1.50 1.73 15.90
C ASP A 3 -2.42 2.50 14.94
N ILE A 4 -2.32 2.21 13.65
CA ILE A 4 -3.17 2.87 12.63
C ILE A 4 -4.66 2.60 12.89
N ASN A 5 -5.00 1.47 13.53
CA ASN A 5 -6.36 1.18 13.94
C ASN A 5 -6.82 2.13 15.04
N TYR A 6 -5.95 2.43 16.03
CA TYR A 6 -6.24 3.44 17.04
C TYR A 6 -6.49 4.82 16.42
N ILE A 7 -5.72 5.17 15.37
CA ILE A 7 -5.90 6.44 14.66
C ILE A 7 -7.24 6.52 13.94
N ARG A 8 -7.67 5.43 13.29
CA ARG A 8 -8.98 5.32 12.64
C ARG A 8 -10.12 5.41 13.66
N ASP A 9 -10.00 4.70 14.77
CA ASP A 9 -11.05 4.63 15.80
C ASP A 9 -11.19 5.94 16.60
N ASN A 10 -10.13 6.75 16.68
CA ASN A 10 -10.07 7.97 17.51
C ASN A 10 -9.79 9.23 16.69
N GLN A 11 -10.19 9.28 15.43
CA GLN A 11 -9.86 10.36 14.49
C GLN A 11 -10.20 11.76 15.04
N GLU A 12 -11.41 11.95 15.58
CA GLU A 12 -11.84 13.26 16.12
C GLU A 12 -11.03 13.66 17.36
N SER A 13 -10.83 12.73 18.29
CA SER A 13 -10.04 12.94 19.51
C SER A 13 -8.59 13.29 19.18
N LEU A 14 -8.00 12.60 18.20
CA LEU A 14 -6.65 12.87 17.72
C LEU A 14 -6.54 14.22 17.04
N LYS A 15 -7.48 14.60 16.17
CA LYS A 15 -7.51 15.93 15.56
C LYS A 15 -7.55 17.03 16.61
N ALA A 16 -8.39 16.90 17.64
CA ALA A 16 -8.44 17.85 18.75
C ALA A 16 -7.10 17.89 19.52
N ALA A 17 -6.51 16.74 19.84
CA ALA A 17 -5.23 16.66 20.53
C ALA A 17 -4.07 17.25 19.71
N ILE A 18 -4.05 17.04 18.39
CA ILE A 18 -3.06 17.58 17.45
C ILE A 18 -3.21 19.09 17.33
N SER A 19 -4.45 19.59 17.18
CA SER A 19 -4.74 21.02 17.16
C SER A 19 -4.34 21.71 18.46
N ASN A 20 -4.60 21.08 19.61
CA ASN A 20 -4.19 21.61 20.92
C ASN A 20 -2.67 21.67 21.09
N LYS A 21 -1.92 20.84 20.35
CA LYS A 21 -0.47 20.85 20.28
C LYS A 21 0.09 21.74 19.16
N GLN A 22 -0.76 22.58 18.55
CA GLN A 22 -0.40 23.51 17.47
C GLN A 22 0.10 22.84 16.19
N PHE A 23 -0.28 21.59 15.95
CA PHE A 23 -0.06 20.88 14.68
C PHE A 23 -1.32 20.94 13.80
N ASP A 24 -1.15 20.73 12.50
CA ASP A 24 -2.25 20.70 11.53
C ASP A 24 -3.09 19.42 11.69
N PRO A 25 -4.36 19.48 12.17
CA PRO A 25 -5.20 18.29 12.31
C PRO A 25 -5.51 17.58 10.99
N ALA A 26 -5.34 18.24 9.83
CA ALA A 26 -5.51 17.60 8.53
C ALA A 26 -4.46 16.48 8.27
N MET A 27 -3.38 16.43 9.06
CA MET A 27 -2.42 15.34 9.01
C MET A 27 -3.07 13.97 9.29
N VAL A 28 -4.11 13.93 10.14
CA VAL A 28 -4.81 12.67 10.47
C VAL A 28 -5.56 12.16 9.25
N ASP A 29 -6.20 13.07 8.51
CA ASP A 29 -6.91 12.73 7.27
C ASP A 29 -5.95 12.28 6.18
N LYS A 30 -4.80 12.96 6.05
CA LYS A 30 -3.74 12.57 5.11
C LYS A 30 -3.20 11.17 5.43
N LEU A 31 -2.95 10.89 6.71
CA LEU A 31 -2.43 9.60 7.16
C LEU A 31 -3.41 8.46 6.87
N ILE A 32 -4.71 8.66 7.13
CA ILE A 32 -5.74 7.66 6.85
C ILE A 32 -5.82 7.38 5.33
N LYS A 33 -5.82 8.43 4.51
CA LYS A 33 -5.85 8.29 3.04
C LYS A 33 -4.65 7.50 2.51
N ILE A 34 -3.45 7.84 2.98
CA ILE A 34 -2.23 7.14 2.58
C ILE A 34 -2.24 5.68 3.05
N ASP A 35 -2.76 5.38 4.25
CA ASP A 35 -2.92 3.99 4.68
C ASP A 35 -3.94 3.21 3.82
N ASP A 36 -5.04 3.84 3.41
CA ASP A 36 -6.02 3.22 2.51
C ASP A 36 -5.39 2.90 1.15
N GLU A 37 -4.64 3.84 0.56
CA GLU A 37 -3.90 3.61 -0.68
C GLU A 37 -2.86 2.50 -0.52
N ARG A 38 -2.07 2.54 0.56
CA ARG A 38 -1.07 1.52 0.88
C ARG A 38 -1.68 0.12 0.95
N ARG A 39 -2.79 -0.03 1.70
CA ARG A 39 -3.51 -1.32 1.82
C ARG A 39 -4.07 -1.79 0.47
N GLY A 40 -4.52 -0.87 -0.38
CA GLY A 40 -4.96 -1.18 -1.74
C GLY A 40 -3.82 -1.75 -2.59
N LEU A 41 -2.68 -1.04 -2.61
CA LEU A 41 -1.50 -1.44 -3.37
C LEU A 41 -0.89 -2.77 -2.87
N ILE A 42 -0.85 -2.99 -1.54
CA ILE A 42 -0.42 -4.29 -0.98
C ILE A 42 -1.27 -5.43 -1.53
N LYS A 43 -2.61 -5.30 -1.46
CA LYS A 43 -3.52 -6.32 -1.97
C LYS A 43 -3.33 -6.55 -3.46
N GLU A 44 -3.11 -5.51 -4.24
CA GLU A 44 -2.85 -5.61 -5.67
C GLU A 44 -1.56 -6.38 -5.96
N VAL A 45 -0.46 -6.06 -5.27
CA VAL A 45 0.82 -6.78 -5.39
C VAL A 45 0.67 -8.25 -4.98
N GLU A 46 0.00 -8.53 -3.86
CA GLU A 46 -0.24 -9.90 -3.39
C GLU A 46 -1.07 -10.71 -4.41
N ASN A 47 -2.12 -10.12 -4.96
CA ASN A 47 -2.93 -10.74 -6.01
C ASN A 47 -2.11 -11.02 -7.27
N LEU A 48 -1.29 -10.07 -7.74
CA LEU A 48 -0.43 -10.26 -8.90
C LEU A 48 0.61 -11.37 -8.67
N ARG A 49 1.19 -11.45 -7.47
CA ARG A 49 2.11 -12.52 -7.08
C ARG A 49 1.41 -13.88 -7.02
N HIS A 50 0.17 -13.92 -6.52
CA HIS A 50 -0.65 -15.12 -6.55
C HIS A 50 -0.89 -15.60 -7.97
N LEU A 51 -1.36 -14.71 -8.85
CA LEU A 51 -1.59 -15.00 -10.27
C LEU A 51 -0.31 -15.46 -10.98
N ALA A 52 0.84 -14.87 -10.66
CA ALA A 52 2.13 -15.29 -11.22
C ALA A 52 2.45 -16.74 -10.84
N ASN A 53 2.20 -17.12 -9.58
CA ASN A 53 2.41 -18.47 -9.09
C ASN A 53 1.43 -19.46 -9.72
N GLU A 54 0.14 -19.11 -9.81
CA GLU A 54 -0.88 -19.93 -10.46
C GLU A 54 -0.57 -20.15 -11.94
N ASN A 55 -0.10 -19.12 -12.65
CA ASN A 55 0.25 -19.20 -14.07
C ASN A 55 1.31 -20.27 -14.37
N ILE A 56 2.17 -20.60 -13.39
CA ILE A 56 3.24 -21.60 -13.53
C ILE A 56 3.01 -22.87 -12.71
N ALA A 57 1.93 -22.96 -11.91
CA ALA A 57 1.71 -24.04 -10.95
C ALA A 57 1.63 -25.42 -11.63
N ASP A 58 0.99 -25.50 -12.80
CA ASP A 58 0.81 -26.73 -13.57
C ASP A 58 1.81 -26.91 -14.72
N LEU A 59 2.89 -26.12 -14.74
CA LEU A 59 3.84 -26.11 -15.84
C LEU A 59 4.66 -27.40 -15.90
N LYS A 60 4.30 -28.30 -16.83
CA LYS A 60 5.06 -29.52 -17.15
C LYS A 60 5.79 -29.36 -18.48
N GLY A 61 6.95 -28.71 -18.44
CA GLY A 61 7.79 -28.49 -19.61
C GLY A 61 7.80 -27.04 -20.08
N LYS A 62 7.63 -26.79 -21.38
CA LYS A 62 7.65 -25.43 -21.93
C LYS A 62 6.31 -24.72 -21.66
N PRO A 63 6.32 -23.43 -21.30
CA PRO A 63 5.09 -22.66 -21.14
C PRO A 63 4.32 -22.55 -22.47
N SER A 64 2.99 -22.52 -22.40
CA SER A 64 2.14 -22.16 -23.54
C SER A 64 2.29 -20.69 -23.91
N GLU A 65 1.89 -20.30 -25.12
CA GLU A 65 1.91 -18.89 -25.53
C GLU A 65 1.05 -18.01 -24.63
N GLU A 66 -0.07 -18.54 -24.14
CA GLU A 66 -0.94 -17.87 -23.17
C GLU A 66 -0.22 -17.62 -21.85
N GLN A 67 0.43 -18.65 -21.28
CA GLN A 67 1.22 -18.50 -20.05
C GLN A 67 2.36 -17.49 -20.20
N ILE A 68 2.98 -17.41 -21.39
CA ILE A 68 4.02 -16.42 -21.70
C ILE A 68 3.41 -15.02 -21.72
N SER A 69 2.25 -14.84 -22.38
CA SER A 69 1.56 -13.55 -22.46
C SER A 69 1.13 -13.08 -21.07
N THR A 70 0.41 -13.92 -20.32
CA THR A 70 -0.05 -13.63 -18.95
C THR A 70 1.11 -13.33 -18.01
N GLY A 71 2.20 -14.10 -18.08
CA GLY A 71 3.40 -13.85 -17.27
C GLY A 71 4.06 -12.50 -17.58
N ARG A 72 4.06 -12.07 -18.85
CA ARG A 72 4.57 -10.74 -19.24
C ARG A 72 3.68 -9.61 -18.72
N GLU A 73 2.37 -9.74 -18.85
CA GLU A 73 1.41 -8.75 -18.35
C GLU A 73 1.50 -8.60 -16.82
N ILE A 74 1.55 -9.71 -16.08
CA ILE A 74 1.70 -9.69 -14.63
C ILE A 74 3.00 -8.99 -14.23
N LYS A 75 4.09 -9.30 -14.93
CA LYS A 75 5.39 -8.66 -14.68
C LYS A 75 5.33 -7.14 -14.93
N GLN A 76 4.70 -6.70 -16.02
CA GLN A 76 4.54 -5.28 -16.31
C GLN A 76 3.74 -4.57 -15.21
N LYS A 77 2.61 -5.15 -14.79
CA LYS A 77 1.81 -4.60 -13.69
C LYS A 77 2.57 -4.53 -12.38
N LEU A 78 3.34 -5.57 -12.03
CA LEU A 78 4.20 -5.54 -10.85
C LEU A 78 5.26 -4.42 -10.93
N GLN A 79 5.86 -4.21 -12.10
CA GLN A 79 6.83 -3.14 -12.31
C GLN A 79 6.23 -1.73 -12.16
N GLU A 80 4.93 -1.58 -12.36
CA GLU A 80 4.21 -0.31 -12.16
C GLU A 80 3.73 -0.12 -10.72
N VAL A 81 3.24 -1.19 -10.08
CA VAL A 81 2.59 -1.12 -8.76
C VAL A 81 3.61 -1.17 -7.61
N GLU A 82 4.70 -1.94 -7.73
CA GLU A 82 5.70 -2.05 -6.67
C GLU A 82 6.40 -0.72 -6.33
N PRO A 83 6.81 0.13 -7.29
CA PRO A 83 7.38 1.44 -6.98
C PRO A 83 6.37 2.36 -6.29
N ARG A 84 5.10 2.33 -6.71
CA ARG A 84 4.03 3.11 -6.07
C ARG A 84 3.83 2.67 -4.64
N LEU A 85 3.79 1.36 -4.39
CA LEU A 85 3.70 0.83 -3.04
C LEU A 85 4.87 1.31 -2.17
N ALA A 86 6.11 1.22 -2.68
CA ALA A 86 7.29 1.66 -1.94
C ALA A 86 7.26 3.17 -1.60
N GLU A 87 6.79 4.00 -2.53
CA GLU A 87 6.61 5.43 -2.30
C GLU A 87 5.51 5.70 -1.25
N THR A 88 4.34 5.06 -1.36
CA THR A 88 3.25 5.20 -0.39
C THR A 88 3.66 4.71 1.00
N GLU A 89 4.43 3.62 1.10
CA GLU A 89 4.97 3.13 2.38
C GLU A 89 5.93 4.13 3.02
N LYS A 90 6.77 4.78 2.20
CA LYS A 90 7.66 5.84 2.66
C LYS A 90 6.86 7.03 3.19
N GLN A 91 5.87 7.52 2.43
CA GLN A 91 5.00 8.62 2.85
C GLN A 91 4.22 8.28 4.14
N PHE A 92 3.70 7.05 4.25
CA PHE A 92 3.01 6.57 5.44
C PHE A 92 3.92 6.60 6.67
N THR A 93 5.16 6.11 6.51
CA THR A 93 6.17 6.09 7.55
C THR A 93 6.55 7.51 7.98
N GLU A 94 6.77 8.40 7.02
CA GLU A 94 7.09 9.81 7.29
C GLU A 94 5.97 10.50 8.09
N LEU A 95 4.70 10.34 7.69
CA LEU A 95 3.57 10.92 8.42
C LEU A 95 3.38 10.33 9.83
N MET A 96 3.75 9.07 10.04
CA MET A 96 3.67 8.41 11.34
C MET A 96 4.76 8.84 12.32
N TYR A 97 5.97 9.11 11.83
CA TYR A 97 7.13 9.40 12.68
C TYR A 97 7.51 10.89 12.73
N HIS A 98 7.18 11.65 11.69
CA HIS A 98 7.53 13.07 11.55
C HIS A 98 6.29 13.90 11.18
N PRO A 99 5.34 14.07 12.12
CA PRO A 99 4.08 14.76 11.87
C PRO A 99 4.19 16.28 11.60
N GLY A 100 5.40 16.84 11.54
CA GLY A 100 5.64 18.29 11.47
C GLY A 100 6.85 18.69 10.63
N GLY A 101 7.15 17.93 9.56
CA GLY A 101 8.12 18.33 8.54
C GLY A 101 7.53 19.30 7.52
#